data_AF-A0A2M7SHV8-F1
#
_entry.id   AF-A0A2M7SHV8-F1
#
_cell.length_a   1.000
_cell.length_b   1.000
_cell.length_c   1.000
_cell.angle_alpha   90.00
_cell.angle_beta   90.00
_cell.angle_gamma   90.00
#
_symmetry.space_group_name_H-M   'P 1'
#
loop_
_entity.id
_entity.type
_entity.pdbx_description
1 polymer ?
#
loop_
_entity_poly.entity_id
_entity_poly.type
_entity_poly.pdbx_seq_one_letter_code
_entity_poly.pdbx_strand_id
1 'polypeptide(L)'
;MNPQKVGFYTPKNDEVVKSQKSDGTVKSSRCKARKSKGMRRTYMYAAMTEDAAPVCVQGTGRERRRWTFYEAVKNIFNFSVLLIFSVSILTGCTSLRRSISPIKPLSSPDDILKKIVIREGKIKDLKGIAKARITSADKNYSLKEVIIVQMPSSLRMETLSFFGQPLFFLTAKHNQLSILSLSENKFYKGEFTPKNLSIVFPLYLKSKDLFSILLGSTPLIDHIDMDIGIVPEKNLYLVRFYQQGGITRQFIWIEPLNFSIMKSEIYDSSGNLVLKVEFDNYKTINDLLFPMSTSISLPSSRGTVNHAPAKIEIDYSELEINTGINQHSFDLDAPPGVTIVYLD
;
A
#
# COMPACT_ATOMS: atom_id res chain seq x y z
N MET A 1 12.26 1.16 36.99
CA MET A 1 11.21 0.14 36.72
C MET A 1 11.45 -0.43 35.33
N ASN A 2 11.59 -1.75 35.26
CA ASN A 2 12.10 -2.50 34.10
C ASN A 2 10.99 -2.70 33.05
N PRO A 3 11.13 -2.25 31.79
CA PRO A 3 10.09 -2.45 30.78
C PRO A 3 10.09 -3.92 30.32
N GLN A 4 9.05 -4.66 30.71
CA GLN A 4 8.85 -6.04 30.26
C GLN A 4 8.55 -6.08 28.77
N LYS A 5 9.28 -6.96 28.08
CA LYS A 5 9.14 -7.28 26.66
C LYS A 5 7.75 -7.86 26.38
N VAL A 6 6.92 -7.10 25.66
CA VAL A 6 5.75 -7.62 24.91
C VAL A 6 6.31 -8.39 23.72
N GLY A 7 6.06 -9.70 23.69
CA GLY A 7 6.64 -10.63 22.73
C GLY A 7 5.81 -10.66 21.45
N PHE A 8 6.24 -9.93 20.42
CA PHE A 8 5.65 -10.04 19.09
C PHE A 8 6.29 -11.19 18.31
N TYR A 9 5.44 -12.02 17.73
CA TYR A 9 5.80 -13.20 16.93
C TYR A 9 6.59 -12.79 15.68
N THR A 10 7.85 -13.25 15.58
CA THR A 10 8.60 -13.27 14.33
C THR A 10 8.48 -14.66 13.71
N PRO A 11 8.08 -14.80 12.43
CA PRO A 11 8.10 -16.10 11.79
C PRO A 11 9.56 -16.51 11.54
N LYS A 12 9.99 -17.59 12.21
CA LYS A 12 11.24 -18.28 11.88
C LYS A 12 11.11 -18.90 10.48
N ASN A 13 12.08 -18.64 9.62
CA ASN A 13 12.29 -19.40 8.40
C ASN A 13 12.74 -20.81 8.80
N ASP A 14 11.91 -21.82 8.54
CA ASP A 14 12.35 -23.20 8.63
C ASP A 14 13.34 -23.48 7.50
N GLU A 15 14.58 -23.78 7.89
CA GLU A 15 15.61 -24.34 7.03
C GLU A 15 15.13 -25.66 6.44
N VAL A 16 15.05 -25.71 5.12
CA VAL A 16 14.88 -26.97 4.37
C VAL A 16 16.15 -27.80 4.54
N VAL A 17 16.06 -28.80 5.41
CA VAL A 17 17.05 -29.87 5.53
C VAL A 17 17.12 -30.62 4.19
N LYS A 18 18.18 -30.37 3.43
CA LYS A 18 18.54 -31.18 2.25
C LYS A 18 19.08 -32.53 2.73
N SER A 19 18.26 -33.58 2.63
CA SER A 19 18.78 -34.96 2.65
C SER A 19 19.11 -35.39 1.21
N GLN A 20 20.41 -35.53 0.92
CA GLN A 20 20.92 -36.26 -0.23
C GLN A 20 20.47 -37.73 -0.15
N LYS A 21 19.86 -38.24 -1.22
CA LYS A 21 19.90 -39.67 -1.55
C LYS A 21 20.25 -39.86 -3.01
N SER A 22 21.17 -40.80 -3.21
CA SER A 22 21.79 -41.22 -4.45
C SER A 22 21.03 -42.40 -5.04
N ASP A 23 20.27 -42.19 -6.10
CA ASP A 23 20.01 -43.20 -7.13
C ASP A 23 19.50 -42.53 -8.41
N GLY A 24 20.36 -42.55 -9.44
CA GLY A 24 19.95 -42.15 -10.78
C GLY A 24 19.00 -43.20 -11.34
N THR A 25 17.68 -42.92 -11.29
CA THR A 25 16.71 -43.62 -12.14
C THR A 25 15.45 -42.77 -12.34
N VAL A 26 15.25 -42.28 -13.56
CA VAL A 26 14.08 -41.50 -13.96
C VAL A 26 12.93 -42.46 -14.31
N LYS A 27 11.87 -42.48 -13.50
CA LYS A 27 10.56 -43.04 -13.88
C LYS A 27 9.69 -41.93 -14.44
N SER A 28 9.41 -41.96 -15.75
CA SER A 28 8.41 -41.08 -16.36
C SER A 28 7.02 -41.70 -16.24
N SER A 29 6.14 -41.02 -15.51
CA SER A 29 4.73 -41.35 -15.36
C SER A 29 3.92 -40.87 -16.57
N ARG A 30 3.14 -41.79 -17.14
CA ARG A 30 2.14 -41.57 -18.21
C ARG A 30 1.08 -40.54 -17.79
N CYS A 31 1.01 -39.42 -18.51
CA CYS A 31 -0.20 -38.60 -18.56
C CYS A 31 -1.10 -39.07 -19.72
N LYS A 32 -2.29 -39.60 -19.40
CA LYS A 32 -3.37 -39.85 -20.37
C LYS A 32 -4.12 -38.53 -20.60
N ALA A 33 -3.99 -37.94 -21.78
CA ALA A 33 -4.82 -36.83 -22.22
C ALA A 33 -6.15 -37.35 -22.79
N ARG A 34 -7.26 -36.85 -22.23
CA ARG A 34 -8.65 -37.12 -22.60
C ARG A 34 -8.99 -36.29 -23.85
N LYS A 35 -9.36 -36.94 -24.96
CA LYS A 35 -9.86 -36.27 -26.18
C LYS A 35 -11.19 -35.59 -25.88
N SER A 36 -11.31 -34.30 -26.16
CA SER A 36 -12.58 -33.62 -26.41
C SER A 36 -12.61 -33.09 -27.85
N LYS A 37 -13.82 -33.11 -28.40
CA LYS A 37 -14.17 -33.12 -29.82
C LYS A 37 -14.57 -31.69 -30.21
N GLY A 38 -13.93 -31.08 -31.20
CA GLY A 38 -14.28 -29.72 -31.65
C GLY A 38 -13.29 -29.15 -32.66
N MET A 39 -13.41 -29.55 -33.91
CA MET A 39 -12.58 -29.14 -35.05
C MET A 39 -12.98 -27.74 -35.57
N ARG A 40 -12.01 -26.84 -35.80
CA ARG A 40 -11.97 -25.97 -37.00
C ARG A 40 -10.51 -25.78 -37.47
N ARG A 41 -10.33 -26.03 -38.78
CA ARG A 41 -9.11 -26.02 -39.61
C ARG A 41 -8.44 -24.63 -39.58
N THR A 42 -7.13 -24.44 -39.71
CA THR A 42 -6.17 -24.64 -40.84
C THR A 42 -4.81 -24.16 -40.28
N TYR A 43 -3.62 -24.73 -40.46
CA TYR A 43 -2.93 -25.29 -41.61
C TYR A 43 -2.00 -26.43 -41.15
N MET A 44 -1.93 -27.50 -41.95
CA MET A 44 -0.89 -28.53 -41.87
C MET A 44 -0.06 -28.46 -43.16
N TYR A 45 1.24 -28.70 -43.01
CA TYR A 45 2.30 -29.14 -43.94
C TYR A 45 3.56 -28.36 -43.56
N ALA A 46 4.70 -28.96 -43.21
CA ALA A 46 5.13 -30.34 -43.33
C ALA A 46 6.20 -30.62 -42.27
N ALA A 47 6.14 -31.82 -41.67
CA ALA A 47 7.28 -32.46 -41.04
C ALA A 47 7.38 -33.86 -41.67
N MET A 48 8.55 -34.20 -42.17
CA MET A 48 9.13 -35.55 -42.33
C MET A 48 10.42 -35.38 -43.15
N THR A 49 11.61 -35.40 -42.54
CA THR A 49 12.43 -36.57 -42.15
C THR A 49 12.82 -37.45 -43.33
N GLU A 50 14.10 -37.42 -43.68
CA GLU A 50 14.79 -38.54 -44.33
C GLU A 50 16.10 -38.77 -43.58
N ASP A 51 16.18 -39.89 -42.87
CA ASP A 51 17.42 -40.66 -42.73
C ASP A 51 17.06 -42.15 -42.67
N ALA A 52 17.65 -42.89 -43.61
CA ALA A 52 17.85 -44.33 -43.68
C ALA A 52 16.64 -45.28 -43.88
N ALA A 53 16.39 -45.62 -45.14
CA ALA A 53 16.00 -46.97 -45.56
C ALA A 53 16.96 -47.46 -46.69
N PRO A 54 17.28 -48.77 -46.78
CA PRO A 54 18.34 -49.27 -47.66
C PRO A 54 17.86 -49.63 -49.07
N VAL A 55 18.79 -49.42 -50.02
CA VAL A 55 19.14 -50.24 -51.20
C VAL A 55 17.99 -50.88 -52.01
N CYS A 56 17.82 -50.41 -53.25
CA CYS A 56 17.76 -51.25 -54.47
C CYS A 56 17.82 -50.43 -55.78
N VAL A 57 18.99 -50.49 -56.44
CA VAL A 57 19.25 -50.77 -57.87
C VAL A 57 18.53 -49.99 -59.01
N GLN A 58 19.37 -49.25 -59.74
CA GLN A 58 19.42 -48.92 -61.19
C GLN A 58 18.35 -48.07 -61.89
N GLY A 59 18.84 -47.04 -62.62
CA GLY A 59 18.21 -46.60 -63.87
C GLY A 59 18.35 -45.14 -64.27
N THR A 60 19.55 -44.73 -64.71
CA THR A 60 19.81 -43.75 -65.81
C THR A 60 19.32 -42.29 -65.72
N GLY A 61 20.27 -41.34 -65.82
CA GLY A 61 20.15 -40.24 -66.81
C GLY A 61 20.02 -38.78 -66.35
N ARG A 62 21.14 -38.05 -66.49
CA ARG A 62 21.30 -36.62 -66.89
C ARG A 62 21.01 -35.43 -65.95
N GLU A 63 22.13 -34.79 -65.62
CA GLU A 63 22.52 -33.39 -65.91
C GLU A 63 22.40 -32.27 -64.85
N ARG A 64 23.59 -31.75 -64.54
CA ARG A 64 23.93 -30.52 -63.82
C ARG A 64 23.39 -29.28 -64.53
N ARG A 65 22.86 -28.32 -63.76
CA ARG A 65 23.11 -26.85 -63.81
C ARG A 65 22.08 -26.14 -62.91
N ARG A 66 22.41 -25.89 -61.63
CA ARG A 66 21.48 -25.22 -60.68
C ARG A 66 22.15 -24.37 -59.59
N TRP A 67 23.37 -23.87 -59.82
CA TRP A 67 24.16 -23.16 -58.80
C TRP A 67 24.14 -21.62 -58.89
N THR A 68 23.43 -21.00 -59.82
CA THR A 68 23.46 -19.52 -59.99
C THR A 68 22.26 -18.77 -59.42
N PHE A 69 21.28 -19.44 -58.81
CA PHE A 69 20.06 -18.77 -58.31
C PHE A 69 20.11 -18.40 -56.80
N TYR A 70 20.99 -19.04 -56.02
CA TYR A 70 20.97 -18.92 -54.54
C TYR A 70 21.64 -17.65 -53.99
N GLU A 71 22.64 -17.08 -54.68
CA GLU A 71 23.38 -15.91 -54.17
C GLU A 71 22.61 -14.58 -54.36
N ALA A 72 21.69 -14.49 -55.33
CA ALA A 72 20.90 -13.27 -55.55
C ALA A 72 19.81 -13.05 -54.49
N VAL A 73 19.27 -14.13 -53.92
CA VAL A 73 18.18 -14.06 -52.92
C VAL A 73 18.69 -13.65 -51.53
N LYS A 74 19.95 -13.97 -51.22
CA LYS A 74 20.57 -13.68 -49.90
C LYS A 74 20.81 -12.18 -49.68
N ASN A 75 21.14 -11.43 -50.73
CA ASN A 75 21.40 -9.98 -50.63
C ASN A 75 20.12 -9.14 -50.47
N ILE A 76 18.97 -9.60 -50.96
CA ILE A 76 17.68 -8.91 -50.80
C ILE A 76 17.17 -9.02 -49.35
N PHE A 77 17.46 -10.14 -48.68
CA PHE A 77 17.07 -10.37 -47.28
C PHE A 77 17.85 -9.48 -46.30
N ASN A 78 19.16 -9.27 -46.53
CA ASN A 78 19.99 -8.43 -45.66
C ASN A 78 19.66 -6.93 -45.74
N PHE A 79 19.30 -6.43 -46.93
CA PHE A 79 18.88 -5.03 -47.08
C PHE A 79 17.53 -4.75 -46.41
N SER A 80 16.63 -5.73 -46.42
CA SER A 80 15.29 -5.62 -45.82
C SER A 80 15.36 -5.57 -44.28
N VAL A 81 16.27 -6.33 -43.66
CA VAL A 81 16.45 -6.34 -42.19
C VAL A 81 17.09 -5.04 -41.69
N LEU A 82 18.04 -4.46 -42.44
CA LEU A 82 18.69 -3.18 -42.10
C LEU A 82 17.71 -1.99 -42.19
N LEU A 83 16.76 -2.04 -43.12
CA LEU A 83 15.75 -1.00 -43.29
C LEU A 83 14.69 -1.03 -42.17
N ILE A 84 14.32 -2.22 -41.69
CA ILE A 84 13.39 -2.39 -40.55
C ILE A 84 14.03 -1.93 -39.22
N PHE A 85 15.35 -2.15 -39.04
CA PHE A 85 16.07 -1.69 -37.84
C PHE A 85 16.21 -0.16 -37.80
N SER A 86 16.41 0.48 -38.95
CA SER A 86 16.51 1.94 -39.08
C SER A 86 15.19 2.67 -38.76
N VAL A 87 14.05 2.12 -39.17
CA VAL A 87 12.72 2.71 -38.89
C VAL A 87 12.36 2.66 -37.41
N SER A 88 12.90 1.69 -36.65
CA SER A 88 12.60 1.53 -35.21
C SER A 88 13.31 2.56 -34.32
N ILE A 89 14.31 3.30 -34.84
CA ILE A 89 15.05 4.32 -34.08
C ILE A 89 14.37 5.70 -34.16
N LEU A 90 13.43 5.89 -35.10
CA LEU A 90 12.67 7.14 -35.27
C LEU A 90 11.36 7.21 -34.49
N THR A 91 10.92 6.10 -33.87
CA THR A 91 9.87 6.13 -32.85
C THR A 91 10.49 6.44 -31.48
N GLY A 92 11.20 7.57 -31.40
CA GLY A 92 11.48 8.19 -30.12
C GLY A 92 10.13 8.52 -29.48
N CYS A 93 9.80 7.86 -28.37
CA CYS A 93 8.66 8.22 -27.55
C CYS A 93 8.82 9.69 -27.14
N THR A 94 8.20 10.61 -27.90
CA THR A 94 7.91 11.93 -27.37
C THR A 94 6.88 11.69 -26.28
N SER A 95 7.36 11.61 -25.03
CA SER A 95 6.51 11.73 -23.87
C SER A 95 5.85 13.08 -24.02
N LEU A 96 4.60 13.08 -24.50
CA LEU A 96 3.77 14.26 -24.63
C LEU A 96 3.70 14.85 -23.22
N ARG A 97 4.55 15.84 -22.95
CA ARG A 97 4.60 16.55 -21.68
C ARG A 97 3.24 17.21 -21.57
N ARG A 98 2.33 16.58 -20.83
CA ARG A 98 0.98 17.06 -20.62
C ARG A 98 1.14 18.48 -20.09
N SER A 99 0.76 19.46 -20.89
CA SER A 99 0.73 20.86 -20.47
C SER A 99 -0.31 20.93 -19.36
N ILE A 100 0.15 20.88 -18.11
CA ILE A 100 -0.70 21.07 -16.95
C ILE A 100 -1.07 22.55 -17.02
N SER A 101 -2.35 22.85 -17.31
CA SER A 101 -2.82 24.22 -17.29
C SER A 101 -2.54 24.81 -15.92
N PRO A 102 -1.96 26.02 -15.83
CA PRO A 102 -1.61 26.63 -14.56
C PRO A 102 -2.86 26.73 -13.69
N ILE A 103 -2.73 26.32 -12.43
CA ILE A 103 -3.82 26.42 -11.45
C ILE A 103 -4.30 27.86 -11.38
N LYS A 104 -5.61 28.03 -11.50
CA LYS A 104 -6.22 29.32 -11.20
C LYS A 104 -6.10 29.57 -9.68
N PRO A 105 -5.51 30.70 -9.25
CA PRO A 105 -5.52 31.04 -7.83
C PRO A 105 -6.97 31.14 -7.35
N LEU A 106 -7.25 30.50 -6.22
CA LEU A 106 -8.54 30.59 -5.55
C LEU A 106 -8.74 31.99 -4.96
N SER A 107 -10.01 32.33 -4.76
CA SER A 107 -10.45 33.68 -4.36
C SER A 107 -10.10 34.01 -2.90
N SER A 108 -9.96 33.02 -1.99
CA SER A 108 -9.51 33.24 -0.60
C SER A 108 -8.97 31.97 0.12
N PRO A 109 -8.05 32.11 1.11
CA PRO A 109 -7.65 31.09 2.09
C PRO A 109 -8.81 30.38 2.80
N ASP A 110 -9.76 31.16 3.28
CA ASP A 110 -10.91 30.64 4.01
C ASP A 110 -11.78 29.71 3.17
N ASP A 111 -11.91 29.97 1.87
CA ASP A 111 -12.70 29.12 0.97
C ASP A 111 -12.06 27.74 0.78
N ILE A 112 -10.72 27.65 0.76
CA ILE A 112 -10.04 26.35 0.70
C ILE A 112 -10.22 25.62 2.02
N LEU A 113 -10.01 26.29 3.15
CA LEU A 113 -10.17 25.66 4.47
C LEU A 113 -11.60 25.12 4.65
N LYS A 114 -12.62 25.91 4.28
CA LYS A 114 -14.01 25.44 4.29
C LYS A 114 -14.21 24.19 3.45
N LYS A 115 -13.63 24.11 2.25
CA LYS A 115 -13.72 22.93 1.39
C LYS A 115 -13.02 21.71 1.99
N ILE A 116 -11.86 21.88 2.62
CA ILE A 116 -11.18 20.82 3.37
C ILE A 116 -12.10 20.33 4.50
N VAL A 117 -12.51 21.22 5.40
CA VAL A 117 -13.32 20.86 6.58
C VAL A 117 -14.64 20.20 6.19
N ILE A 118 -15.31 20.71 5.14
CA ILE A 118 -16.54 20.10 4.61
C ILE A 118 -16.25 18.69 4.09
N ARG A 119 -15.16 18.49 3.33
CA ARG A 119 -14.77 17.18 2.80
C ARG A 119 -14.47 16.19 3.93
N GLU A 120 -13.61 16.58 4.87
CA GLU A 120 -13.24 15.77 6.03
C GLU A 120 -14.47 15.39 6.86
N GLY A 121 -15.42 16.32 7.00
CA GLY A 121 -16.67 16.10 7.69
C GLY A 121 -17.63 15.10 7.02
N LYS A 122 -17.42 14.69 5.76
CA LYS A 122 -18.33 13.75 5.07
C LYS A 122 -18.12 12.30 5.46
N ILE A 123 -16.93 11.92 5.94
CA ILE A 123 -16.62 10.53 6.30
C ILE A 123 -16.70 10.42 7.82
N LYS A 124 -17.70 9.70 8.32
CA LYS A 124 -18.01 9.56 9.74
C LYS A 124 -17.61 8.22 10.30
N ASP A 125 -17.65 7.19 9.46
CA ASP A 125 -17.24 5.85 9.82
C ASP A 125 -16.61 5.13 8.62
N LEU A 126 -15.77 4.14 8.93
CA LEU A 126 -15.24 3.20 7.96
C LEU A 126 -15.05 1.82 8.57
N LYS A 127 -15.11 0.80 7.73
CA LYS A 127 -14.70 -0.56 8.02
C LYS A 127 -13.91 -1.10 6.84
N GLY A 128 -12.78 -1.73 7.10
CA GLY A 128 -11.96 -2.28 6.03
C GLY A 128 -10.95 -3.31 6.49
N ILE A 129 -10.29 -3.90 5.52
CA ILE A 129 -9.12 -4.74 5.70
C ILE A 129 -7.92 -3.98 5.19
N ALA A 130 -6.89 -3.86 6.01
CA ALA A 130 -5.67 -3.14 5.68
C ALA A 130 -4.42 -3.98 5.93
N LYS A 131 -3.38 -3.72 5.17
CA LYS A 131 -2.02 -4.10 5.50
C LYS A 131 -1.35 -2.91 6.17
N ALA A 132 -0.93 -3.09 7.42
CA ALA A 132 -0.14 -2.11 8.15
C ALA A 132 1.34 -2.52 8.12
N ARG A 133 2.24 -1.62 7.70
CA ARG A 133 3.69 -1.78 7.87
C ARG A 133 4.19 -0.79 8.89
N ILE A 134 4.85 -1.29 9.93
CA ILE A 134 5.35 -0.48 11.03
C ILE A 134 6.87 -0.58 11.03
N THR A 135 7.53 0.58 10.90
CA THR A 135 8.99 0.72 11.00
C THR A 135 9.32 1.61 12.18
N SER A 136 10.22 1.16 13.05
CA SER A 136 10.76 1.90 14.20
C SER A 136 12.22 1.50 14.42
N ALA A 137 12.92 2.16 15.35
CA ALA A 137 14.35 1.95 15.60
C ALA A 137 14.78 0.46 15.64
N ASP A 138 13.99 -0.38 16.32
CA ASP A 138 14.36 -1.79 16.56
C ASP A 138 13.45 -2.79 15.85
N LYS A 139 12.41 -2.33 15.14
CA LYS A 139 11.35 -3.21 14.63
C LYS A 139 10.85 -2.77 13.27
N ASN A 140 10.83 -3.71 12.33
CA ASN A 140 10.12 -3.59 11.07
C ASN A 140 9.24 -4.84 10.90
N TYR A 141 7.93 -4.66 10.88
CA TYR A 141 6.99 -5.76 10.71
C TYR A 141 5.76 -5.32 9.94
N SER A 142 5.04 -6.28 9.38
CA SER A 142 3.79 -6.06 8.66
C SER A 142 2.68 -6.90 9.27
N LEU A 143 1.50 -6.31 9.41
CA LEU A 143 0.31 -6.93 9.97
C LEU A 143 -0.84 -6.79 8.97
N LYS A 144 -1.78 -7.75 9.02
CA LYS A 144 -3.07 -7.62 8.34
C LYS A 144 -4.11 -7.31 9.40
N GLU A 145 -4.80 -6.20 9.25
CA GLU A 145 -5.73 -5.65 10.23
C GLU A 145 -7.14 -5.62 9.65
N VAL A 146 -8.14 -6.01 10.44
CA VAL A 146 -9.50 -5.50 10.26
C VAL A 146 -9.58 -4.20 11.05
N ILE A 147 -9.93 -3.10 10.39
CA ILE A 147 -10.00 -1.77 11.00
C ILE A 147 -11.45 -1.28 10.90
N ILE A 148 -12.00 -0.85 12.04
CA ILE A 148 -13.32 -0.26 12.16
C ILE A 148 -13.16 1.05 12.93
N VAL A 149 -13.59 2.15 12.32
CA VAL A 149 -13.44 3.49 12.89
C VAL A 149 -14.78 4.19 12.83
N GLN A 150 -15.16 4.88 13.89
CA GLN A 150 -16.33 5.73 13.92
C GLN A 150 -16.07 6.97 14.78
N MET A 151 -16.40 8.13 14.22
CA MET A 151 -16.34 9.40 14.93
C MET A 151 -17.32 9.44 16.11
N PRO A 152 -16.99 10.14 17.20
CA PRO A 152 -15.75 10.91 17.40
C PRO A 152 -14.59 10.09 17.98
N SER A 153 -14.83 8.89 18.53
CA SER A 153 -13.84 8.22 19.37
C SER A 153 -13.98 6.70 19.49
N SER A 154 -14.57 6.03 18.49
CA SER A 154 -14.77 4.59 18.51
C SER A 154 -13.85 3.90 17.51
N LEU A 155 -12.98 3.02 18.00
CA LEU A 155 -11.99 2.29 17.19
C LEU A 155 -12.07 0.81 17.53
N ARG A 156 -11.98 -0.05 16.52
CA ARG A 156 -11.67 -1.46 16.69
C ARG A 156 -10.64 -1.88 15.67
N MET A 157 -9.66 -2.63 16.14
CA MET A 157 -8.63 -3.25 15.32
C MET A 157 -8.53 -4.72 15.68
N GLU A 158 -8.43 -5.57 14.66
CA GLU A 158 -8.18 -7.00 14.82
C GLU A 158 -7.01 -7.43 13.96
N THR A 159 -5.91 -7.82 14.59
CA THR A 159 -4.74 -8.33 13.88
C THR A 159 -4.97 -9.78 13.50
N LEU A 160 -4.98 -10.04 12.20
CA LEU A 160 -5.19 -11.35 11.62
C LEU A 160 -3.88 -12.14 11.56
N SER A 161 -3.96 -13.43 11.87
CA SER A 161 -2.91 -14.41 11.60
C SER A 161 -2.74 -14.65 10.10
N PHE A 162 -1.71 -15.42 9.74
CA PHE A 162 -1.50 -15.86 8.36
C PHE A 162 -2.71 -16.63 7.79
N PHE A 163 -3.45 -17.34 8.64
CA PHE A 163 -4.65 -18.09 8.26
C PHE A 163 -5.94 -17.25 8.34
N GLY A 164 -5.83 -15.94 8.59
CA GLY A 164 -6.97 -15.02 8.64
C GLY A 164 -7.78 -15.03 9.95
N GLN A 165 -7.29 -15.70 10.98
CA GLN A 165 -7.93 -15.71 12.30
C GLN A 165 -7.42 -14.56 13.16
N PRO A 166 -8.28 -13.78 13.85
CA PRO A 166 -7.83 -12.71 14.71
C PRO A 166 -7.14 -13.27 15.96
N LEU A 167 -5.93 -12.78 16.26
CA LEU A 167 -5.12 -13.18 17.42
C LEU A 167 -4.95 -12.06 18.46
N PHE A 168 -5.23 -10.83 18.03
CA PHE A 168 -5.10 -9.64 18.85
C PHE A 168 -6.27 -8.71 18.53
N PHE A 169 -6.89 -8.18 19.58
CA PHE A 169 -8.03 -7.28 19.47
C PHE A 169 -7.72 -6.02 20.25
N LEU A 170 -8.00 -4.87 19.67
CA LEU A 170 -7.98 -3.58 20.34
C LEU A 170 -9.31 -2.90 20.10
N THR A 171 -9.91 -2.37 21.16
CA THR A 171 -11.09 -1.52 21.08
C THR A 171 -10.89 -0.25 21.89
N ALA A 172 -11.39 0.86 21.35
CA ALA A 172 -11.56 2.10 22.07
C ALA A 172 -13.02 2.53 21.95
N LYS A 173 -13.70 2.76 23.09
CA LYS A 173 -15.08 3.23 23.15
C LYS A 173 -15.28 4.04 24.43
N HIS A 174 -15.93 5.20 24.35
CA HIS A 174 -16.17 6.08 25.51
C HIS A 174 -14.92 6.36 26.37
N ASN A 175 -13.79 6.66 25.71
CA ASN A 175 -12.48 6.86 26.37
C ASN A 175 -11.89 5.64 27.10
N GLN A 176 -12.50 4.46 26.96
CA GLN A 176 -11.96 3.20 27.49
C GLN A 176 -11.20 2.47 26.38
N LEU A 177 -9.97 2.07 26.66
CA LEU A 177 -9.15 1.18 25.86
C LEU A 177 -9.25 -0.25 26.43
N SER A 178 -9.49 -1.23 25.56
CA SER A 178 -9.50 -2.64 25.91
C SER A 178 -8.76 -3.44 24.85
N ILE A 179 -7.81 -4.27 25.29
CA ILE A 179 -6.91 -5.02 24.40
C ILE A 179 -6.91 -6.48 24.84
N LEU A 180 -7.22 -7.39 23.94
CA LEU A 180 -7.11 -8.83 24.16
C LEU A 180 -5.96 -9.38 23.33
N SER A 181 -4.93 -9.90 24.01
CA SER A 181 -3.82 -10.62 23.39
C SER A 181 -3.99 -12.12 23.67
N LEU A 182 -4.43 -12.88 22.66
CA LEU A 182 -4.62 -14.33 22.81
C LEU A 182 -3.28 -15.05 22.99
N SER A 183 -2.22 -14.59 22.34
CA SER A 183 -0.88 -15.16 22.47
C SER A 183 -0.28 -15.01 23.87
N GLU A 184 -0.63 -13.93 24.56
CA GLU A 184 -0.17 -13.67 25.93
C GLU A 184 -1.15 -14.13 27.00
N ASN A 185 -2.36 -14.57 26.60
CA ASN A 185 -3.48 -14.85 27.48
C ASN A 185 -3.78 -13.68 28.46
N LYS A 186 -3.74 -12.45 27.94
CA LYS A 186 -3.90 -11.21 28.71
C LYS A 186 -4.98 -10.32 28.13
N PHE A 187 -5.69 -9.65 29.03
CA PHE A 187 -6.65 -8.61 28.73
C PHE A 187 -6.22 -7.31 29.39
N TYR A 188 -5.81 -6.33 28.60
CA TYR A 188 -5.42 -5.03 29.09
C TYR A 188 -6.61 -4.07 29.09
N LYS A 189 -6.76 -3.28 30.15
CA LYS A 189 -7.85 -2.30 30.30
C LYS A 189 -7.30 -0.99 30.85
N GLY A 190 -7.70 0.14 30.28
CA GLY A 190 -7.35 1.46 30.79
C GLY A 190 -8.00 2.58 30.01
N GLU A 191 -7.55 3.81 30.19
CA GLU A 191 -8.03 4.94 29.40
C GLU A 191 -7.40 4.96 28.00
N PHE A 192 -8.15 5.47 27.02
CA PHE A 192 -7.69 5.66 25.65
C PHE A 192 -6.81 6.91 25.52
N THR A 193 -5.60 6.82 26.05
CA THR A 193 -4.59 7.88 26.04
C THR A 193 -3.45 7.58 25.06
N PRO A 194 -2.71 8.61 24.58
CA PRO A 194 -1.51 8.39 23.76
C PRO A 194 -0.48 7.47 24.43
N LYS A 195 -0.31 7.61 25.75
CA LYS A 195 0.57 6.76 26.57
C LYS A 195 0.13 5.29 26.49
N ASN A 196 -1.14 4.99 26.75
CA ASN A 196 -1.63 3.62 26.75
C ASN A 196 -1.65 3.01 25.35
N LEU A 197 -1.96 3.79 24.32
CA LEU A 197 -1.87 3.35 22.93
C LEU A 197 -0.43 3.02 22.52
N SER A 198 0.54 3.79 23.06
CA SER A 198 1.97 3.62 22.74
C SER A 198 2.57 2.27 23.19
N ILE A 199 1.88 1.57 24.09
CA ILE A 199 2.27 0.23 24.56
C ILE A 199 2.12 -0.80 23.43
N VAL A 200 1.14 -0.61 22.55
CA VAL A 200 0.83 -1.54 21.44
C VAL A 200 1.43 -1.04 20.13
N PHE A 201 1.22 0.23 19.82
CA PHE A 201 1.68 0.84 18.58
C PHE A 201 2.76 1.87 18.88
N PRO A 202 3.79 2.05 18.04
CA PRO A 202 4.77 3.13 18.21
C PRO A 202 4.17 4.48 17.77
N LEU A 203 2.98 4.80 18.29
CA LEU A 203 2.21 6.02 18.04
C LEU A 203 2.04 6.77 19.35
N TYR A 204 2.40 8.04 19.34
CA TYR A 204 2.08 8.99 20.40
C TYR A 204 1.26 10.14 19.81
N LEU A 205 0.00 9.85 19.48
CA LEU A 205 -0.94 10.78 18.88
C LEU A 205 -2.14 10.97 19.79
N LYS A 206 -2.67 12.20 19.86
CA LYS A 206 -3.96 12.45 20.52
C LYS A 206 -5.07 11.68 19.78
N SER A 207 -6.10 11.28 20.51
CA SER A 207 -7.21 10.50 19.97
C SER A 207 -7.82 11.17 18.73
N LYS A 208 -8.17 12.46 18.81
CA LYS A 208 -8.71 13.23 17.68
C LYS A 208 -7.81 13.19 16.44
N ASP A 209 -6.50 13.29 16.63
CA ASP A 209 -5.52 13.31 15.55
C ASP A 209 -5.45 11.95 14.85
N LEU A 210 -5.42 10.86 15.63
CA LEU A 210 -5.48 9.50 15.11
C LEU A 210 -6.75 9.27 14.28
N PHE A 211 -7.92 9.63 14.82
CA PHE A 211 -9.20 9.44 14.11
C PHE A 211 -9.25 10.24 12.81
N SER A 212 -8.78 11.48 12.82
CA SER A 212 -8.71 12.31 11.60
C SER A 212 -7.84 11.65 10.53
N ILE A 213 -6.66 11.14 10.91
CA ILE A 213 -5.76 10.44 9.98
C ILE A 213 -6.38 9.16 9.43
N LEU A 214 -6.96 8.32 10.30
CA LEU A 214 -7.57 7.06 9.88
C LEU A 214 -8.74 7.28 8.91
N LEU A 215 -9.47 8.40 9.05
CA LEU A 215 -10.58 8.79 8.18
C LEU A 215 -10.13 9.58 6.93
N GLY A 216 -8.83 9.59 6.61
CA GLY A 216 -8.30 10.19 5.38
C GLY A 216 -8.14 11.72 5.42
N SER A 217 -7.98 12.27 6.62
CA SER A 217 -7.85 13.70 6.91
C SER A 217 -6.57 13.98 7.70
N THR A 218 -6.22 15.24 7.97
CA THR A 218 -5.06 15.58 8.80
C THR A 218 -5.45 16.37 10.04
N PRO A 219 -4.73 16.22 11.17
CA PRO A 219 -4.95 17.09 12.32
C PRO A 219 -4.76 18.55 11.93
N LEU A 220 -5.68 19.42 12.33
CA LEU A 220 -5.52 20.87 12.16
C LEU A 220 -5.02 21.47 13.47
N ILE A 221 -3.90 22.21 13.39
CA ILE A 221 -3.40 22.95 14.54
C ILE A 221 -4.29 24.16 14.85
N ASP A 222 -4.31 24.54 16.12
CA ASP A 222 -4.79 25.88 16.49
C ASP A 222 -3.90 26.92 15.79
N HIS A 223 -4.52 27.89 15.13
CA HIS A 223 -3.86 28.90 14.32
C HIS A 223 -4.56 30.25 14.48
N ILE A 224 -3.81 31.33 14.26
CA ILE A 224 -4.34 32.70 14.27
C ILE A 224 -4.48 33.29 12.86
N ASP A 225 -3.76 32.71 11.90
CA ASP A 225 -3.72 33.18 10.52
C ASP A 225 -3.36 32.02 9.59
N MET A 226 -3.69 32.17 8.31
CA MET A 226 -3.36 31.23 7.25
C MET A 226 -3.18 31.91 5.90
N ASP A 227 -2.36 31.32 5.04
CA ASP A 227 -2.26 31.73 3.65
C ASP A 227 -2.29 30.53 2.70
N ILE A 228 -2.37 30.83 1.39
CA ILE A 228 -2.24 29.83 0.33
C ILE A 228 -1.14 30.26 -0.63
N GLY A 229 -0.28 29.29 -0.96
CA GLY A 229 0.59 29.33 -2.12
C GLY A 229 0.22 28.26 -3.15
N ILE A 230 0.94 28.26 -4.26
CA ILE A 230 0.91 27.20 -5.27
C ILE A 230 2.30 26.58 -5.29
N VAL A 231 2.38 25.26 -5.43
CA VAL A 231 3.62 24.52 -5.73
C VAL A 231 3.62 24.22 -7.22
N PRO A 232 4.29 25.05 -8.07
CA PRO A 232 4.13 24.97 -9.51
C PRO A 232 4.59 23.64 -10.11
N GLU A 233 5.64 23.04 -9.55
CA GLU A 233 6.25 21.81 -10.07
C GLU A 233 5.32 20.61 -9.93
N LYS A 234 4.47 20.62 -8.91
CA LYS A 234 3.52 19.55 -8.59
C LYS A 234 2.08 19.91 -8.93
N ASN A 235 1.83 21.17 -9.27
CA ASN A 235 0.49 21.70 -9.47
C ASN A 235 -0.42 21.38 -8.26
N LEU A 236 0.01 21.79 -7.06
CA LEU A 236 -0.74 21.65 -5.81
C LEU A 236 -0.96 23.02 -5.17
N TYR A 237 -2.06 23.17 -4.43
CA TYR A 237 -2.16 24.24 -3.44
C TYR A 237 -1.30 23.89 -2.22
N LEU A 238 -0.70 24.90 -1.61
CA LEU A 238 0.00 24.81 -0.34
C LEU A 238 -0.66 25.74 0.66
N VAL A 239 -1.36 25.19 1.64
CA VAL A 239 -1.93 25.96 2.74
C VAL A 239 -0.93 26.00 3.88
N ARG A 240 -0.66 27.20 4.40
CA ARG A 240 0.26 27.43 5.52
C ARG A 240 -0.52 27.99 6.70
N PHE A 241 -0.38 27.35 7.86
CA PHE A 241 -1.03 27.78 9.10
C PHE A 241 -0.01 28.38 10.05
N TYR A 242 -0.37 29.52 10.64
CA TYR A 242 0.48 30.32 11.51
C TYR A 242 -0.05 30.35 12.95
N GLN A 243 0.82 30.12 13.91
CA GLN A 243 0.52 30.28 15.34
C GLN A 243 0.90 31.66 15.85
N GLN A 244 0.56 31.95 17.11
CA GLN A 244 0.93 33.20 17.78
C GLN A 244 2.44 33.45 17.64
N GLY A 245 2.80 34.68 17.22
CA GLY A 245 4.17 35.04 16.84
C GLY A 245 4.48 34.90 15.35
N GLY A 246 3.52 34.51 14.51
CA GLY A 246 3.64 34.54 13.04
C GLY A 246 4.53 33.44 12.44
N ILE A 247 4.85 32.39 13.20
CA ILE A 247 5.67 31.28 12.71
C ILE A 247 4.75 30.23 12.06
N THR A 248 5.05 29.83 10.82
CA THR A 248 4.36 28.72 10.16
C THR A 248 4.66 27.41 10.89
N ARG A 249 3.61 26.67 11.26
CA ARG A 249 3.74 25.42 12.02
C ARG A 249 3.08 24.23 11.35
N GLN A 250 2.24 24.47 10.35
CA GLN A 250 1.66 23.39 9.55
C GLN A 250 1.59 23.78 8.09
N PHE A 251 1.87 22.79 7.24
CA PHE A 251 1.81 22.87 5.80
C PHE A 251 0.91 21.75 5.28
N ILE A 252 -0.06 22.08 4.43
CA ILE A 252 -0.96 21.10 3.80
C ILE A 252 -0.91 21.28 2.29
N TRP A 253 -0.55 20.21 1.59
CA TRP A 253 -0.52 20.15 0.13
C TRP A 253 -1.82 19.54 -0.37
N ILE A 254 -2.50 20.23 -1.28
CA ILE A 254 -3.87 19.91 -1.68
C ILE A 254 -3.98 19.83 -3.19
N GLU A 255 -4.68 18.81 -3.66
CA GLU A 255 -5.06 18.68 -5.06
C GLU A 255 -6.12 19.75 -5.44
N PRO A 256 -5.90 20.56 -6.48
CA PRO A 256 -6.77 21.71 -6.78
C PRO A 256 -8.18 21.43 -7.28
N LEU A 257 -8.42 20.29 -7.95
CA LEU A 257 -9.70 19.97 -8.60
C LEU A 257 -10.72 19.41 -7.61
N ASN A 258 -10.28 18.55 -6.70
CA ASN A 258 -11.13 17.77 -5.79
C ASN A 258 -10.82 17.99 -4.30
N PHE A 259 -9.84 18.86 -4.00
CA PHE A 259 -9.46 19.25 -2.64
C PHE A 259 -9.00 18.07 -1.76
N SER A 260 -8.45 17.01 -2.36
CA SER A 260 -7.84 15.91 -1.63
C SER A 260 -6.53 16.37 -0.99
N ILE A 261 -6.31 16.02 0.28
CA ILE A 261 -5.05 16.28 0.96
C ILE A 261 -4.03 15.27 0.46
N MET A 262 -2.88 15.75 -0.03
CA MET A 262 -1.81 14.89 -0.54
C MET A 262 -0.73 14.67 0.51
N LYS A 263 -0.44 15.73 1.27
CA LYS A 263 0.57 15.72 2.33
C LYS A 263 0.20 16.73 3.39
N SER A 264 0.54 16.43 4.64
CA SER A 264 0.50 17.36 5.75
C SER A 264 1.78 17.22 6.57
N GLU A 265 2.38 18.34 6.96
CA GLU A 265 3.56 18.40 7.82
C GLU A 265 3.30 19.38 8.96
N ILE A 266 3.52 18.93 10.20
CA ILE A 266 3.40 19.74 11.42
C ILE A 266 4.77 19.84 12.06
N TYR A 267 5.11 21.03 12.52
CA TYR A 267 6.39 21.37 13.14
C TYR A 267 6.20 21.90 14.57
N ASP A 268 7.11 21.54 15.49
CA ASP A 268 7.14 22.09 16.85
C ASP A 268 7.64 23.53 16.88
N SER A 269 7.65 24.13 18.08
CA SER A 269 8.10 25.51 18.33
C SER A 269 9.54 25.79 17.90
N SER A 270 10.38 24.76 17.86
CA SER A 270 11.80 24.82 17.50
C SER A 270 12.05 24.57 16.01
N GLY A 271 11.00 24.29 15.24
CA GLY A 271 11.10 24.04 13.79
C GLY A 271 11.43 22.59 13.45
N ASN A 272 11.33 21.65 14.40
CA ASN A 272 11.48 20.24 14.09
C ASN A 272 10.14 19.66 13.60
N LEU A 273 10.20 18.80 12.59
CA LEU A 273 9.03 18.06 12.11
C LEU A 273 8.55 17.10 13.21
N VAL A 274 7.27 17.19 13.59
CA VAL A 274 6.66 16.32 14.62
C VAL A 274 5.75 15.27 14.03
N LEU A 275 5.09 15.58 12.91
CA LEU A 275 4.18 14.68 12.24
C LEU A 275 4.21 14.98 10.74
N LYS A 276 4.37 13.93 9.94
CA LYS A 276 4.13 13.98 8.50
C LYS A 276 3.09 12.91 8.15
N VAL A 277 2.08 13.30 7.39
CA VAL A 277 1.06 12.40 6.87
C VAL A 277 1.01 12.55 5.36
N GLU A 278 1.09 11.44 4.64
CA GLU A 278 0.98 11.38 3.18
C GLU A 278 -0.18 10.46 2.80
N PHE A 279 -0.96 10.90 1.82
CA PHE A 279 -2.12 10.18 1.32
C PHE A 279 -1.96 9.93 -0.17
N ASP A 280 -2.27 8.72 -0.61
CA ASP A 280 -2.15 8.31 -2.01
C ASP A 280 -3.23 7.30 -2.40
N ASN A 281 -3.26 6.93 -3.68
CA ASN A 281 -4.14 5.91 -4.24
C ASN A 281 -5.63 6.21 -3.94
N TYR A 282 -6.03 7.45 -4.19
CA TYR A 282 -7.40 7.89 -3.98
C TYR A 282 -8.39 7.13 -4.85
N LYS A 283 -9.48 6.64 -4.24
CA LYS A 283 -10.59 5.98 -4.92
C LYS A 283 -11.92 6.59 -4.52
N THR A 284 -12.86 6.58 -5.45
CA THR A 284 -14.25 6.94 -5.16
C THR A 284 -14.99 5.75 -4.57
N ILE A 285 -15.54 5.91 -3.37
CA ILE A 285 -16.34 4.92 -2.65
C ILE A 285 -17.60 5.68 -2.21
N ASN A 286 -18.79 5.22 -2.60
CA ASN A 286 -20.06 5.91 -2.28
C ASN A 286 -20.02 7.43 -2.61
N ASP A 287 -19.52 7.79 -3.80
CA ASP A 287 -19.32 9.17 -4.28
C ASP A 287 -18.37 10.05 -3.46
N LEU A 288 -17.62 9.45 -2.52
CA LEU A 288 -16.61 10.14 -1.72
C LEU A 288 -15.22 9.63 -2.11
N LEU A 289 -14.28 10.56 -2.29
CA LEU A 289 -12.89 10.24 -2.53
C LEU A 289 -12.18 9.92 -1.20
N PHE A 290 -11.57 8.74 -1.11
CA PHE A 290 -10.84 8.29 0.07
C PHE A 290 -9.43 7.80 -0.32
N PRO A 291 -8.39 8.11 0.47
CA PRO A 291 -7.04 7.62 0.23
C PRO A 291 -6.88 6.16 0.65
N MET A 292 -6.65 5.26 -0.31
CA MET A 292 -6.45 3.84 -0.01
C MET A 292 -5.07 3.54 0.60
N SER A 293 -4.14 4.49 0.50
CA SER A 293 -2.79 4.39 1.08
C SER A 293 -2.49 5.61 1.95
N THR A 294 -2.07 5.38 3.18
CA THR A 294 -1.70 6.43 4.14
C THR A 294 -0.33 6.13 4.76
N SER A 295 0.57 7.10 4.78
CA SER A 295 1.87 7.01 5.44
C SER A 295 1.98 8.06 6.55
N ILE A 296 2.16 7.60 7.78
CA ILE A 296 2.31 8.41 8.99
C ILE A 296 3.77 8.32 9.42
N SER A 297 4.46 9.44 9.50
CA SER A 297 5.83 9.51 10.01
C SER A 297 5.89 10.41 11.23
N LEU A 298 6.44 9.87 12.32
CA LEU A 298 6.69 10.54 13.60
C LEU A 298 8.21 10.62 13.77
N PRO A 299 8.85 11.74 13.38
CA PRO A 299 10.28 11.92 13.62
C PRO A 299 10.55 12.13 15.10
N SER A 300 11.75 11.84 15.56
CA SER A 300 12.17 12.18 16.92
C SER A 300 12.14 13.70 17.11
N SER A 301 11.13 14.21 17.81
CA SER A 301 11.11 15.61 18.24
C SER A 301 11.93 15.77 19.52
N ARG A 302 12.75 16.83 19.58
CA ARG A 302 13.50 17.23 20.78
C ARG A 302 12.52 17.77 21.83
N GLY A 303 11.82 16.88 22.52
CA GLY A 303 10.84 17.25 23.55
C GLY A 303 9.92 16.11 23.98
N THR A 304 9.76 15.09 23.13
CA THR A 304 9.13 13.83 23.54
C THR A 304 10.17 12.97 24.22
N VAL A 305 10.29 13.11 25.54
CA VAL A 305 11.10 12.20 26.36
C VAL A 305 10.65 10.77 26.04
N ASN A 306 11.51 9.98 25.38
CA ASN A 306 11.37 8.53 25.14
C ASN A 306 10.59 8.01 23.91
N HIS A 307 10.37 8.78 22.83
CA HIS A 307 9.79 8.20 21.61
C HIS A 307 10.79 8.13 20.45
N ALA A 308 11.17 6.89 20.09
CA ALA A 308 11.95 6.59 18.90
C ALA A 308 11.17 6.99 17.63
N PRO A 309 11.87 7.33 16.54
CA PRO A 309 11.21 7.68 15.29
C PRO A 309 10.44 6.46 14.77
N ALA A 310 9.25 6.71 14.24
CA ALA A 310 8.36 5.67 13.74
C ALA A 310 7.71 6.07 12.41
N LYS A 311 7.48 5.06 11.56
CA LYS A 311 6.70 5.18 10.33
C LYS A 311 5.66 4.07 10.30
N ILE A 312 4.41 4.43 10.01
CA ILE A 312 3.31 3.50 9.79
C ILE A 312 2.74 3.74 8.40
N GLU A 313 2.71 2.69 7.60
CA GLU A 313 2.07 2.68 6.28
C GLU A 313 0.83 1.81 6.36
N ILE A 314 -0.31 2.32 5.92
CA ILE A 314 -1.61 1.63 5.92
C ILE A 314 -2.10 1.57 4.49
N ASP A 315 -2.26 0.36 3.96
CA ASP A 315 -2.79 0.10 2.63
C ASP A 315 -4.08 -0.72 2.73
N TYR A 316 -5.22 -0.12 2.38
CA TYR A 316 -6.52 -0.79 2.39
C TYR A 316 -6.68 -1.69 1.17
N SER A 317 -7.04 -2.95 1.38
CA SER A 317 -7.43 -3.89 0.31
C SER A 317 -8.94 -3.88 0.06
N GLU A 318 -9.71 -3.69 1.13
CA GLU A 318 -11.18 -3.63 1.13
C GLU A 318 -11.61 -2.50 2.07
N LEU A 319 -12.60 -1.71 1.66
CA LEU A 319 -13.05 -0.56 2.43
C LEU A 319 -14.51 -0.24 2.14
N GLU A 320 -15.26 -0.03 3.22
CA GLU A 320 -16.61 0.51 3.24
C GLU A 320 -16.59 1.77 4.11
N ILE A 321 -17.35 2.79 3.72
CA ILE A 321 -17.45 4.06 4.45
C ILE A 321 -18.90 4.47 4.61
N ASN A 322 -19.22 5.12 5.74
CA ASN A 322 -20.55 5.63 6.09
C ASN A 322 -21.65 4.57 6.00
N THR A 323 -21.38 3.35 6.47
CA THR A 323 -22.35 2.25 6.43
C THR A 323 -23.24 2.18 7.67
N GLY A 324 -23.01 3.05 8.67
CA GLY A 324 -23.80 3.07 9.90
C GLY A 324 -23.40 1.94 10.83
N ILE A 325 -22.18 2.03 11.36
CA ILE A 325 -21.59 1.01 12.23
C ILE A 325 -22.32 0.97 13.57
N ASN A 326 -22.74 -0.24 13.98
CA ASN A 326 -23.40 -0.47 15.26
C ASN A 326 -22.41 -0.25 16.42
N GLN A 327 -22.85 0.45 17.47
CA GLN A 327 -22.03 0.72 18.65
C GLN A 327 -21.53 -0.55 19.37
N HIS A 328 -22.24 -1.67 19.24
CA HIS A 328 -21.82 -2.95 19.80
C HIS A 328 -20.62 -3.58 19.07
N SER A 329 -20.30 -3.13 17.86
CA SER A 329 -19.10 -3.56 17.15
C SER A 329 -17.81 -3.17 17.88
N PHE A 330 -17.87 -2.23 18.82
CA PHE A 330 -16.72 -1.76 19.60
C PHE A 330 -16.67 -2.34 21.01
N ASP A 331 -17.61 -3.22 21.38
CA ASP A 331 -17.58 -3.90 22.67
C ASP A 331 -16.54 -5.03 22.66
N LEU A 332 -15.79 -5.15 23.76
CA LEU A 332 -14.81 -6.21 23.96
C LEU A 332 -14.71 -6.52 25.46
N ASP A 333 -15.24 -7.67 25.83
CA ASP A 333 -15.18 -8.17 27.20
C ASP A 333 -14.02 -9.14 27.38
N ALA A 334 -13.53 -9.23 28.63
CA ALA A 334 -12.50 -10.20 28.99
C ALA A 334 -13.10 -11.61 28.97
N PRO A 335 -12.60 -12.53 28.12
CA PRO A 335 -13.07 -13.91 28.15
C PRO A 335 -12.60 -14.62 29.43
N PRO A 336 -13.26 -15.71 29.85
CA PRO A 336 -12.83 -16.48 31.02
C PRO A 336 -11.39 -16.99 30.88
N GLY A 337 -10.63 -16.96 31.98
CA GLY A 337 -9.28 -17.55 32.05
C GLY A 337 -8.13 -16.65 31.59
N VAL A 338 -8.41 -15.42 31.13
CA VAL A 338 -7.35 -14.43 30.81
C VAL A 338 -6.90 -13.69 32.06
N THR A 339 -5.63 -13.27 32.07
CA THR A 339 -5.12 -12.38 33.11
C THR A 339 -5.48 -10.93 32.77
N ILE A 340 -6.22 -10.24 33.65
CA ILE A 340 -6.55 -8.83 33.48
C ILE A 340 -5.38 -7.97 33.95
N VAL A 341 -4.96 -7.02 33.11
CA VAL A 341 -3.89 -6.05 33.40
C VAL A 341 -4.49 -4.64 33.25
N TYR A 342 -4.37 -3.82 34.29
CA TYR A 342 -4.80 -2.43 34.24
C TYR A 342 -3.66 -1.54 33.74
N LEU A 343 -3.97 -0.60 32.85
CA LEU A 343 -3.04 0.38 32.31
C LEU A 343 -3.23 1.71 33.06
N ASP A 344 -2.11 2.36 33.40
CA ASP A 344 -2.05 3.60 34.20
C ASP A 344 -2.27 4.88 33.39
#